data_AF-B4JVW7-F1
#
_entry.id   AF-B4JVW7-F1
#
_cell.length_a   1.000
_cell.length_b   1.000
_cell.length_c   1.000
_cell.angle_alpha   90.00
_cell.angle_beta   90.00
_cell.angle_gamma   90.00
#
_symmetry.space_group_name_H-M   'P 1'
#
loop_
_entity.id
_entity.type
_entity.pdbx_description
1 polymer ?
#
loop_
_entity_poly.entity_id
_entity_poly.type
_entity_poly.pdbx_seq_one_letter_code
_entity_poly.pdbx_strand_id
1 'polypeptide(L)'
;MTASPAASIHIYSSDNSHAVNFQLEQIFDLDDSVRLRQLMFVKLHKSKDLLLCVANASTSQSLRIYQQQGVAGFQQILGESTLPEAQFISALELPTTQHQFLALGNADAILLVEPQFTKL
;
A
#
# COMPACT_ATOMS: atom_id res chain seq x y z
N MET A 1 -2.38 12.10 -31.14
CA MET A 1 -1.74 12.06 -29.82
C MET A 1 -2.41 10.95 -29.04
N THR A 2 -1.77 9.79 -28.89
CA THR A 2 -2.29 8.69 -28.08
C THR A 2 -1.99 9.03 -26.62
N ALA A 3 -3.03 9.23 -25.81
CA ALA A 3 -2.88 9.41 -24.37
C ALA A 3 -2.08 8.21 -23.80
N SER A 4 -1.12 8.47 -22.91
CA SER A 4 -0.54 7.38 -22.12
C SER A 4 -1.67 6.68 -21.36
N PRO A 5 -1.66 5.35 -21.25
CA PRO A 5 -2.62 4.65 -20.41
C PRO A 5 -2.51 5.18 -18.98
N ALA A 6 -3.65 5.37 -18.34
CA ALA A 6 -3.73 5.79 -16.94
C ALA A 6 -2.90 4.83 -16.07
N ALA A 7 -2.18 5.37 -15.09
CA ALA A 7 -1.39 4.54 -14.20
C ALA A 7 -2.29 3.56 -13.42
N SER A 8 -1.89 2.29 -13.31
CA SER A 8 -2.66 1.28 -12.57
C SER A 8 -1.76 0.33 -11.78
N ILE A 9 -2.32 -0.30 -10.75
CA ILE A 9 -1.74 -1.42 -10.03
C ILE A 9 -2.47 -2.68 -10.47
N HIS A 10 -1.73 -3.68 -10.94
CA HIS A 10 -2.27 -5.00 -11.26
C HIS A 10 -1.82 -5.99 -10.18
N ILE A 11 -2.78 -6.60 -9.48
CA ILE A 11 -2.51 -7.66 -8.52
C ILE A 11 -2.72 -9.01 -9.20
N TYR A 12 -1.71 -9.86 -9.10
CA TYR A 12 -1.76 -11.22 -9.60
C TYR A 12 -1.62 -12.23 -8.45
N SER A 13 -2.30 -13.37 -8.57
CA SER A 13 -2.14 -14.52 -7.67
C SER A 13 -1.62 -15.74 -8.44
N SER A 14 -1.08 -16.71 -7.71
CA SER A 14 -0.75 -18.04 -8.24
C SER A 14 -1.10 -19.09 -7.20
N ASP A 15 -1.62 -20.23 -7.63
CA ASP A 15 -2.06 -21.34 -6.77
C ASP A 15 -0.90 -22.25 -6.31
N ASN A 16 0.35 -21.80 -6.45
CA ASN A 16 1.59 -22.54 -6.15
C ASN A 16 1.78 -23.86 -6.92
N SER A 17 0.82 -24.27 -7.77
CA SER A 17 0.89 -25.54 -8.51
C SER A 17 1.79 -25.42 -9.75
N HIS A 18 1.83 -24.22 -10.35
CA HIS A 18 2.70 -23.87 -11.45
C HIS A 18 3.17 -22.42 -11.29
N ALA A 19 4.40 -22.22 -10.78
CA ALA A 19 4.98 -20.91 -10.45
C ALA A 19 5.09 -19.88 -11.60
N VAL A 20 4.61 -20.23 -12.79
CA VAL A 20 4.64 -19.38 -14.01
C VAL A 20 3.23 -18.89 -14.38
N ASN A 21 2.17 -19.47 -13.82
CA ASN A 21 0.79 -19.10 -14.14
C ASN A 21 0.27 -18.12 -13.08
N PHE A 22 0.47 -16.84 -13.35
CA PHE A 22 -0.12 -15.74 -12.58
C PHE A 22 -1.47 -15.36 -13.19
N GLN A 23 -2.52 -15.36 -12.38
CA GLN A 23 -3.85 -14.90 -12.77
C GLN A 23 -4.08 -13.49 -12.26
N LEU A 24 -4.65 -12.62 -13.09
CA LEU A 24 -5.01 -11.27 -12.70
C LEU A 24 -6.21 -11.33 -11.75
N GLU A 25 -6.01 -10.85 -10.53
CA GLU A 25 -7.05 -10.81 -9.49
C GLU A 25 -7.74 -9.45 -9.46
N GLN A 26 -6.96 -8.36 -9.47
CA GLN A 26 -7.49 -7.02 -9.28
C GLN A 26 -6.68 -5.96 -10.03
N ILE A 27 -7.37 -4.88 -10.40
CA ILE A 27 -6.79 -3.66 -10.96
C ILE A 27 -7.21 -2.48 -10.08
N PHE A 28 -6.25 -1.62 -9.71
CA PHE A 28 -6.53 -0.32 -9.10
C PHE A 28 -6.06 0.78 -10.02
N ASP A 29 -6.97 1.67 -10.41
CA ASP A 29 -6.61 2.88 -11.12
C ASP A 29 -5.94 3.87 -10.16
N LEU A 30 -4.87 4.49 -10.65
CA LEU A 30 -4.11 5.50 -9.93
C LEU A 30 -4.17 6.80 -10.71
N ASP A 31 -4.19 7.91 -9.98
CA ASP A 31 -4.06 9.22 -10.58
C ASP A 31 -2.66 9.36 -11.17
N ASP A 32 -2.52 10.00 -12.34
CA ASP A 32 -1.21 10.19 -12.97
C ASP A 32 -0.21 10.86 -12.01
N SER A 33 1.03 10.32 -12.00
CA SER A 33 2.12 10.82 -11.16
C SER A 33 3.37 10.96 -11.99
N VAL A 34 4.07 12.09 -11.80
CA VAL A 34 5.38 12.35 -12.42
C VAL A 34 6.49 11.54 -11.73
N ARG A 35 6.26 11.08 -10.49
CA ARG A 35 7.24 10.35 -9.69
C ARG A 35 6.85 8.89 -9.49
N LEU A 36 7.88 8.04 -9.38
CA LEU A 36 7.74 6.63 -9.07
C LEU A 36 7.03 6.44 -7.72
N ARG A 37 6.07 5.53 -7.69
CA ARG A 37 5.37 5.11 -6.48
C ARG A 37 6.09 3.95 -5.85
N GLN A 38 6.02 3.86 -4.53
CA GLN A 38 6.53 2.72 -3.78
C GLN A 38 5.35 1.86 -3.34
N LEU A 39 5.44 0.56 -3.61
CA LEU A 39 4.43 -0.42 -3.22
C LEU A 39 5.03 -1.36 -2.19
N MET A 40 4.26 -1.69 -1.16
CA MET A 40 4.68 -2.63 -0.13
C MET A 40 3.50 -3.45 0.37
N PHE A 41 3.69 -4.76 0.48
CA PHE A 41 2.78 -5.62 1.23
C PHE A 41 3.22 -5.71 2.70
N VAL A 42 2.26 -5.58 3.61
CA VAL A 42 2.52 -5.69 5.06
C VAL A 42 1.52 -6.63 5.67
N LYS A 43 2.00 -7.67 6.35
CA LYS A 43 1.15 -8.53 7.17
C LYS A 43 1.20 -8.07 8.61
N LEU A 44 0.06 -7.63 9.13
CA LEU A 44 -0.05 -7.14 10.49
C LEU A 44 -0.06 -8.28 11.50
N HIS A 45 0.80 -8.20 12.53
CA HIS A 45 0.91 -9.29 13.50
C HIS A 45 -0.32 -9.45 14.37
N LYS A 46 -0.90 -8.35 14.85
CA LYS A 46 -2.01 -8.36 15.80
C LYS A 46 -3.34 -8.78 15.17
N SER A 47 -3.69 -8.17 14.04
CA SER A 47 -4.96 -8.43 13.35
C SER A 47 -4.87 -9.55 12.30
N LYS A 48 -3.66 -9.93 11.88
CA LYS A 48 -3.39 -10.84 10.75
C LYS A 48 -3.79 -10.31 9.38
N ASP A 49 -4.19 -9.05 9.30
CA ASP A 49 -4.54 -8.40 8.05
C ASP A 49 -3.34 -8.33 7.11
N LEU A 50 -3.59 -8.53 5.82
CA LEU A 50 -2.65 -8.23 4.76
C LEU A 50 -3.01 -6.88 4.16
N LEU A 51 -2.06 -5.95 4.19
CA LEU A 51 -2.19 -4.62 3.62
C LEU A 51 -1.36 -4.51 2.35
N LEU A 52 -1.87 -3.77 1.38
CA LEU A 52 -1.12 -3.17 0.28
C LEU A 52 -1.01 -1.67 0.55
N CYS A 53 0.20 -1.18 0.75
CA CYS A 53 0.49 0.23 0.95
C CYS A 53 1.13 0.81 -0.31
N VAL A 54 0.65 1.99 -0.72
CA VAL A 54 1.13 2.72 -1.88
C VAL A 54 1.53 4.12 -1.43
N ALA A 55 2.83 4.39 -1.42
CA ALA A 55 3.34 5.72 -1.15
C ALA A 55 3.47 6.52 -2.46
N ASN A 56 2.95 7.74 -2.43
CA ASN A 56 3.00 8.68 -3.53
C ASN A 56 3.76 9.94 -3.11
N ALA A 57 4.47 10.51 -4.08
CA ALA A 57 5.04 11.85 -3.93
C ALA A 57 3.99 12.92 -4.30
N SER A 58 2.83 12.87 -3.63
CA SER A 58 1.75 13.85 -3.72
C SER A 58 1.29 14.22 -2.33
N THR A 59 1.09 15.50 -2.06
CA THR A 59 0.65 15.99 -0.75
C THR A 59 -0.84 15.78 -0.47
N SER A 60 -1.66 15.49 -1.49
CA SER A 60 -3.08 15.18 -1.32
C SER A 60 -3.36 13.69 -1.10
N GLN A 61 -2.40 12.83 -1.43
CA GLN A 61 -2.56 11.37 -1.43
C GLN A 61 -1.22 10.66 -1.17
N SER A 62 -0.45 11.13 -0.21
CA SER A 62 0.91 10.62 0.02
C SER A 62 0.96 9.15 0.43
N LEU A 63 -0.13 8.63 1.01
CA LEU A 63 -0.29 7.22 1.32
C LEU A 63 -1.71 6.74 1.00
N ARG A 64 -1.80 5.70 0.18
CA ARG A 64 -3.02 4.86 0.06
C ARG A 64 -2.78 3.51 0.72
N ILE A 65 -3.77 3.01 1.44
CA ILE A 65 -3.74 1.68 2.05
C ILE A 65 -4.97 0.91 1.61
N TYR A 66 -4.72 -0.31 1.15
CA TYR A 66 -5.75 -1.31 0.87
C TYR A 66 -5.59 -2.48 1.83
N GLN A 67 -6.70 -3.03 2.32
CA GLN A 67 -6.73 -4.21 3.17
C GLN A 67 -7.33 -5.38 2.42
N GLN A 68 -6.71 -6.55 2.50
CA GLN A 68 -7.26 -7.77 1.93
C GLN A 68 -8.48 -8.25 2.73
N GLN A 69 -9.64 -8.32 2.08
CA GLN A 69 -10.92 -8.70 2.68
C GLN A 69 -11.47 -10.00 2.06
N GLY A 70 -10.66 -11.06 2.09
CA GLY A 70 -11.06 -12.38 1.58
C GLY A 70 -11.42 -12.35 0.10
N VAL A 71 -12.62 -12.82 -0.25
CA VAL A 71 -13.11 -12.88 -1.64
C VAL A 71 -13.32 -11.51 -2.29
N ALA A 72 -13.48 -10.44 -1.50
CA ALA A 72 -13.57 -9.08 -2.02
C ALA A 72 -12.20 -8.55 -2.47
N GLY A 73 -11.12 -9.27 -2.21
CA GLY A 73 -9.76 -8.81 -2.49
C GLY A 73 -9.39 -7.59 -1.66
N PHE A 74 -8.44 -6.80 -2.18
CA PHE A 74 -7.95 -5.59 -1.53
C PHE A 74 -8.98 -4.46 -1.66
N GLN A 75 -9.38 -3.91 -0.53
CA GLN A 75 -10.35 -2.82 -0.41
C GLN A 75 -9.66 -1.59 0.18
N GLN A 76 -9.92 -0.42 -0.40
CA GLN A 76 -9.30 0.83 0.06
C GLN A 76 -9.83 1.18 1.45
N ILE A 77 -8.92 1.39 2.39
CA ILE A 77 -9.21 1.80 3.77
C ILE A 77 -8.60 3.17 4.11
N LEU A 78 -7.62 3.62 3.32
CA LEU A 78 -7.09 4.97 3.34
C LEU A 78 -6.83 5.43 1.90
N GLY A 79 -7.42 6.54 1.49
CA GLY A 79 -7.29 7.09 0.13
C GLY A 79 -6.77 8.52 0.11
N GLU A 80 -7.34 9.38 0.95
CA GLU A 80 -6.89 10.75 1.16
C GLU A 80 -6.15 10.84 2.50
N SER A 81 -5.09 11.64 2.53
CA SER A 81 -4.31 11.87 3.75
C SER A 81 -3.75 13.28 3.77
N THR A 82 -3.63 13.87 4.95
CA THR A 82 -2.90 15.12 5.18
C THR A 82 -1.41 14.91 5.43
N LEU A 83 -0.92 13.67 5.25
CA LEU A 83 0.48 13.32 5.38
C LEU A 83 1.28 14.01 4.27
N PRO A 84 2.48 14.53 4.57
CA PRO A 84 3.34 15.12 3.54
C PRO A 84 3.75 14.06 2.53
N GLU A 85 4.31 14.51 1.40
CA GLU A 85 4.79 13.60 0.36
C GLU A 85 5.69 12.50 0.94
N ALA A 86 5.56 11.27 0.42
CA ALA A 86 6.37 10.14 0.80
C ALA A 86 7.11 9.60 -0.42
N GLN A 87 8.42 9.54 -0.32
CA GLN A 87 9.31 9.01 -1.38
C GLN A 87 9.66 7.55 -1.13
N PHE A 88 9.61 7.10 0.13
CA PHE A 88 9.76 5.71 0.50
C PHE A 88 8.75 5.29 1.56
N ILE A 89 8.52 3.98 1.62
CA ILE A 89 7.71 3.34 2.66
C ILE A 89 8.42 2.08 3.15
N SER A 90 8.37 1.82 4.45
CA SER A 90 8.90 0.61 5.07
C SER A 90 8.05 0.18 6.26
N ALA A 91 7.99 -1.12 6.55
CA ALA A 91 7.39 -1.63 7.76
C ALA A 91 8.47 -1.72 8.85
N LEU A 92 8.24 -1.02 9.96
CA LEU A 92 9.11 -1.08 11.13
C LEU A 92 8.44 -1.94 12.20
N GLU A 93 9.16 -2.94 12.71
CA GLU A 93 8.71 -3.78 13.82
C GLU A 93 9.57 -3.50 15.06
N LEU A 94 8.92 -3.15 16.17
CA LEU A 94 9.57 -3.04 17.47
C LEU A 94 9.64 -4.43 18.12
N PRO A 95 10.84 -5.04 18.27
CA PRO A 95 10.96 -6.44 18.66
C PRO A 95 10.39 -6.75 20.05
N THR A 96 10.46 -5.78 20.96
CA THR A 96 10.05 -5.94 22.36
C THR A 96 8.55 -5.89 22.56
N THR A 97 7.82 -5.22 21.68
CA THR A 97 6.36 -5.00 21.82
C THR A 97 5.55 -5.66 20.71
N GLN A 98 6.21 -6.27 19.71
CA GLN A 98 5.59 -6.77 18.48
C GLN A 98 4.73 -5.70 17.78
N HIS A 99 5.09 -4.43 18.01
CA HIS A 99 4.34 -3.29 17.52
C HIS A 99 4.88 -2.94 16.15
N GLN A 100 3.99 -2.87 15.16
CA GLN A 100 4.34 -2.54 13.79
C GLN A 100 3.88 -1.13 13.42
N PHE A 101 4.77 -0.40 12.76
CA PHE A 101 4.54 0.93 12.21
C PHE A 101 4.83 0.92 10.71
N LEU A 102 4.19 1.83 9.98
CA LEU A 102 4.61 2.22 8.65
C LEU A 102 5.53 3.43 8.79
N ALA A 103 6.78 3.29 8.38
CA ALA A 103 7.70 4.40 8.20
C ALA A 103 7.51 4.97 6.80
N LEU A 104 7.09 6.23 6.71
CA LEU A 104 7.09 7.02 5.49
C LEU A 104 8.25 7.99 5.58
N GLY A 105 8.99 8.21 4.50
CA GLY A 105 9.96 9.30 4.51
C GLY A 105 10.12 9.99 3.19
N ASN A 106 10.63 11.21 3.32
CA ASN A 106 10.92 12.13 2.24
C ASN A 106 12.28 12.78 2.48
N ALA A 107 12.57 13.87 1.76
CA ALA A 107 13.84 14.57 1.88
C ALA A 107 14.07 15.21 3.26
N ASP A 108 13.00 15.55 3.98
CA ASP A 108 13.06 16.37 5.18
C ASP A 108 12.87 15.55 6.48
N ALA A 109 12.09 14.46 6.43
CA ALA A 109 11.70 13.74 7.62
C ALA A 109 11.33 12.26 7.38
N ILE A 110 11.30 11.51 8.48
CA ILE A 110 10.70 10.19 8.59
C ILE A 110 9.51 10.29 9.54
N LEU A 111 8.35 9.86 9.08
CA LEU A 111 7.10 9.81 9.81
C LEU A 111 6.75 8.37 10.14
N LEU A 112 6.39 8.12 11.40
CA LEU A 112 5.88 6.82 11.84
C LEU A 112 4.35 6.89 11.92
N VAL A 113 3.70 6.07 11.09
CA VAL A 113 2.25 5.95 11.04
C VAL A 113 1.85 4.60 11.63
N GLU A 114 0.95 4.64 12.60
CA GLU A 114 0.38 3.42 13.19
C GLU A 114 -1.04 3.21 12.65
N PRO A 115 -1.30 2.11 11.92
CA PRO A 115 -2.65 1.76 11.50
C PRO A 115 -3.54 1.40 12.71
N GLN A 116 -4.54 2.22 13.01
CA GLN A 116 -5.56 1.95 14.02
C GLN A 116 -6.82 1.39 13.35
N PHE A 117 -7.05 0.09 13.46
CA PHE A 117 -8.29 -0.54 12.98
C PHE A 117 -9.28 -0.63 14.12
N THR A 118 -10.25 0.28 14.15
CA THR A 118 -11.42 0.10 15.00
C THR A 118 -12.31 -0.94 14.33
N LYS A 119 -12.54 -2.09 14.98
CA LYS A 119 -13.67 -2.95 14.61
C LYS A 119 -14.94 -2.18 14.97
N LEU A 120 -15.69 -1.73 13.96
CA LEU A 120 -17.07 -1.28 14.13
C LEU A 120 -17.98 -2.50 14.37
#